data_AF-A0A060Y725-F1
#
_entry.id   AF-A0A060Y725-F1
#
_cell.length_a   1.000
_cell.length_b   1.000
_cell.length_c   1.000
_cell.angle_alpha   90.00
_cell.angle_beta   90.00
_cell.angle_gamma   90.00
#
_symmetry.space_group_name_H-M   'P 1'
#
loop_
_entity.id
_entity.type
_entity.pdbx_description
1 polymer ?
#
loop_
_entity_poly.entity_id
_entity_poly.type
_entity_poly.pdbx_seq_one_letter_code
_entity_poly.pdbx_strand_id
1 'polypeptide(L)'
;MSWLSRLTPRGPGGRSSRNVAPSSPCTADPETCLMVFENHWRQVSWVLEQQDPSSSSDDLTAVRNHTDQMLCLLAEERPGECEGPPGAVTSGNVPPIGPILDLVVSENVLERVVQWHLRRGLDPDSQGALLKLFEMLIGQSQQPLLQHKAVLQPLLGLLGACAEPQLGCPPSLENSLVLLLNQICVSMARAPAVLELLFRSAPAQHGPTNLLIFSLLVPFIHRDGAIGQQARDALLLVMATSASNQGVARYIAENSYFCPVSGLMCFYLTFVQAVESH
;
A
#
# COMPACT_ATOMS: atom_id res chain seq x y z
N MET A 1 -19.98 -11.00 3.50
CA MET A 1 -21.11 -10.43 4.27
C MET A 1 -20.74 -10.42 5.74
N SER A 2 -20.51 -9.23 6.29
CA SER A 2 -20.74 -8.79 7.69
C SER A 2 -20.22 -9.68 8.84
N TRP A 3 -19.04 -9.34 9.38
CA TRP A 3 -18.60 -9.80 10.71
C TRP A 3 -19.26 -9.04 11.88
N LEU A 4 -20.15 -8.08 11.60
CA LEU A 4 -20.73 -7.14 12.58
C LEU A 4 -22.00 -7.63 13.30
N SER A 5 -22.25 -8.93 13.39
CA SER A 5 -23.59 -9.42 13.79
C SER A 5 -23.67 -10.15 15.14
N ARG A 6 -22.66 -10.09 16.01
CA ARG A 6 -22.72 -10.82 17.31
C ARG A 6 -22.48 -9.95 18.51
N LEU A 7 -23.39 -9.01 18.75
CA LEU A 7 -23.69 -8.54 20.10
C LEU A 7 -25.20 -8.31 20.22
N THR A 8 -25.91 -9.36 20.61
CA THR A 8 -27.28 -9.25 21.15
C THR A 8 -27.30 -9.86 22.53
N PRO A 9 -27.72 -9.10 23.55
CA PRO A 9 -28.43 -9.64 24.68
C PRO A 9 -29.91 -9.22 24.59
N ARG A 10 -30.80 -10.21 24.57
CA ARG A 10 -32.25 -10.02 24.75
C ARG A 10 -32.60 -10.12 26.24
N GLY A 11 -33.38 -9.17 26.74
CA GLY A 11 -34.32 -9.39 27.85
C GLY A 11 -34.53 -8.20 28.80
N PRO A 12 -35.76 -7.94 29.29
CA PRO A 12 -36.31 -6.57 29.36
C PRO A 12 -36.44 -6.01 30.79
N GLY A 13 -36.40 -4.68 30.91
CA GLY A 13 -36.78 -3.97 32.14
C GLY A 13 -36.67 -2.46 31.95
N GLY A 14 -37.81 -1.76 31.99
CA GLY A 14 -37.89 -0.35 31.63
C GLY A 14 -37.34 0.62 32.67
N ARG A 15 -36.90 1.80 32.20
CA ARG A 15 -37.34 3.13 32.66
C ARG A 15 -36.54 4.26 32.00
N SER A 16 -37.30 5.30 31.60
CA SER A 16 -36.93 6.70 31.41
C SER A 16 -35.86 7.06 30.37
N SER A 17 -36.37 7.55 29.24
CA SER A 17 -35.65 8.32 28.22
C SER A 17 -34.89 9.49 28.86
N ARG A 18 -33.56 9.40 28.80
CA ARG A 18 -32.64 10.51 29.02
C ARG A 18 -31.84 10.62 27.73
N ASN A 19 -31.96 11.74 27.03
CA ASN A 19 -31.26 12.03 25.78
C ASN A 19 -29.77 11.69 25.91
N VAL A 20 -29.34 10.59 25.29
CA VAL A 20 -27.93 10.24 25.13
C VAL A 20 -27.52 10.81 23.77
N ALA A 21 -26.63 11.81 23.81
CA ALA A 21 -25.93 12.29 22.63
C ALA A 21 -25.26 11.11 21.91
N PRO A 22 -25.09 11.14 20.57
CA PRO A 22 -24.46 10.04 19.85
C PRO A 22 -23.06 9.84 20.43
N SER A 23 -22.82 8.67 21.02
CA SER A 23 -21.52 8.25 21.51
C SER A 23 -20.54 8.31 20.34
N SER A 24 -19.56 9.21 20.42
CA SER A 24 -18.39 9.21 19.56
C SER A 24 -17.84 7.77 19.48
N PRO A 25 -17.46 7.26 18.30
CA PRO A 25 -16.82 5.95 18.22
C PRO A 25 -15.60 6.00 19.14
N CYS A 26 -15.49 5.04 20.06
CA CYS A 26 -14.34 4.89 20.93
C CYS A 26 -13.12 4.62 20.05
N THR A 27 -12.46 5.66 19.54
CA THR A 27 -11.10 5.55 19.05
C THR A 27 -10.25 5.31 20.29
N ALA A 28 -9.59 4.16 20.35
CA ALA A 28 -8.62 3.89 21.39
C ALA A 28 -7.62 5.04 21.47
N ASP A 29 -7.17 5.33 22.69
CA ASP A 29 -6.20 6.38 22.96
C ASP A 29 -4.90 6.14 22.13
N PRO A 30 -4.38 7.14 21.40
CA PRO A 30 -3.23 6.96 20.51
C PRO A 30 -1.98 6.41 21.20
N GLU A 31 -1.75 6.79 22.46
CA GLU A 31 -0.62 6.31 23.26
C GLU A 31 -0.79 4.82 23.59
N THR A 32 -2.02 4.39 23.88
CA THR A 32 -2.35 2.96 24.04
C THR A 32 -2.11 2.18 22.75
N CYS A 33 -2.53 2.70 21.59
CA CYS A 33 -2.28 2.06 20.29
C CYS A 33 -0.78 1.92 20.02
N LEU A 34 0.01 2.96 20.29
CA LEU A 34 1.47 2.92 20.15
C LEU A 34 2.10 1.85 21.05
N MET A 35 1.72 1.79 22.33
CA MET A 35 2.25 0.80 23.26
C MET A 35 1.94 -0.64 22.81
N VAL A 36 0.73 -0.89 22.29
CA VAL A 36 0.36 -2.21 21.73
C VAL A 36 1.20 -2.51 20.50
N PHE A 37 1.40 -1.53 19.61
CA PHE A 37 2.26 -1.66 18.45
C PHE A 37 3.69 -2.03 18.85
N GLU A 38 4.30 -1.30 19.79
CA GLU A 38 5.66 -1.55 20.29
C GLU A 38 5.80 -2.96 20.89
N ASN A 39 4.78 -3.41 21.61
CA ASN A 39 4.78 -4.74 22.21
C ASN A 39 4.79 -5.85 21.15
N HIS A 40 3.99 -5.71 20.09
CA HIS A 40 4.04 -6.63 18.95
C HIS A 40 5.34 -6.51 18.17
N TRP A 41 5.84 -5.28 17.97
CA TRP A 41 7.09 -5.05 17.26
C TRP A 41 8.25 -5.72 17.96
N ARG A 42 8.34 -5.63 19.29
CA ARG A 42 9.39 -6.31 20.08
C ARG A 42 9.39 -7.83 19.89
N GLN A 43 8.20 -8.44 19.78
CA GLN A 43 8.07 -9.88 19.54
C GLN A 43 8.51 -10.23 18.11
N VAL A 44 8.08 -9.45 17.11
CA VAL A 44 8.48 -9.65 15.72
C VAL A 44 9.97 -9.43 15.55
N SER A 45 10.51 -8.30 15.98
CA SER A 45 11.91 -7.91 15.81
C SER A 45 12.86 -8.96 16.39
N TRP A 46 12.51 -9.53 17.56
CA TRP A 46 13.26 -10.62 18.18
C TRP A 46 13.32 -11.88 17.30
N VAL A 47 12.23 -12.23 16.62
CA VAL A 47 12.21 -13.34 15.65
C VAL A 47 12.98 -12.97 14.37
N LEU A 48 12.87 -11.73 13.90
CA LEU A 48 13.56 -11.28 12.67
C LEU A 48 15.09 -11.22 12.83
N GLU A 49 15.58 -11.00 14.05
CA GLU A 49 17.01 -10.93 14.38
C GLU A 49 17.67 -12.31 14.55
N GLN A 50 16.88 -13.35 14.80
CA GLN A 50 17.38 -14.72 14.84
C GLN A 50 17.86 -15.14 13.44
N GLN A 51 19.15 -15.49 13.34
CA GLN A 51 19.80 -15.81 12.07
C GLN A 51 19.52 -17.23 11.57
N ASP A 52 18.83 -18.06 12.35
CA ASP A 52 18.57 -19.44 11.95
C ASP A 52 17.48 -19.53 10.87
N PRO A 53 17.81 -20.02 9.66
CA PRO A 53 16.85 -20.15 8.56
C PRO A 53 15.79 -21.25 8.84
N SER A 54 15.98 -22.04 9.89
CA SER A 54 15.06 -23.08 10.36
C SER A 54 14.15 -22.57 11.49
N SER A 55 13.65 -21.33 11.43
CA SER A 55 12.62 -20.92 12.39
C SER A 55 11.42 -21.85 12.23
N SER A 56 10.82 -22.21 13.35
CA SER A 56 9.69 -23.14 13.40
C SER A 56 8.49 -22.62 12.60
N SER A 57 7.58 -23.52 12.22
CA SER A 57 6.28 -23.13 11.65
C SER A 57 5.51 -22.20 12.60
N ASP A 58 5.75 -22.33 13.91
CA ASP A 58 5.13 -21.50 14.94
C ASP A 58 5.67 -20.07 14.90
N ASP A 59 6.97 -19.88 14.68
CA ASP A 59 7.60 -18.55 14.52
C ASP A 59 7.04 -17.81 13.30
N LEU A 60 6.86 -18.51 12.18
CA LEU A 60 6.27 -17.91 10.98
C LEU A 60 4.82 -17.48 11.21
N THR A 61 4.05 -18.30 11.92
CA THR A 61 2.66 -17.97 12.27
C THR A 61 2.60 -16.79 13.24
N ALA A 62 3.48 -16.75 14.24
CA ALA A 62 3.59 -15.66 15.18
C ALA A 62 3.96 -14.33 14.49
N VAL A 63 4.97 -14.35 13.61
CA VAL A 63 5.37 -13.17 12.82
C VAL A 63 4.20 -12.65 11.98
N ARG A 64 3.48 -13.53 11.27
CA ARG A 64 2.29 -13.14 10.48
C ARG A 64 1.22 -12.48 11.36
N ASN A 65 0.87 -13.10 12.48
CA ASN A 65 -0.19 -12.60 13.36
C ASN A 65 0.17 -11.26 14.01
N HIS A 66 1.40 -11.11 14.49
CA HIS A 66 1.84 -9.85 15.09
C HIS A 66 1.99 -8.75 14.05
N THR A 67 2.50 -9.06 12.85
CA THR A 67 2.58 -8.11 11.74
C THR A 67 1.19 -7.62 11.34
N ASP A 68 0.20 -8.53 11.25
CA ASP A 68 -1.18 -8.16 10.94
C ASP A 68 -1.77 -7.19 11.99
N GLN A 69 -1.61 -7.50 13.27
CA GLN A 69 -2.09 -6.64 14.37
C GLN A 69 -1.41 -5.26 14.36
N MET A 70 -0.08 -5.22 14.16
CA MET A 70 0.67 -3.97 14.07
C MET A 70 0.19 -3.10 12.91
N LEU A 71 0.02 -3.67 11.73
CA LEU A 71 -0.29 -2.90 10.54
C LEU A 71 -1.77 -2.49 10.47
N CYS A 72 -2.67 -3.22 11.14
CA CYS A 72 -4.03 -2.75 11.38
C CYS A 72 -4.04 -1.47 12.22
N LEU A 73 -3.24 -1.40 13.29
CA LEU A 73 -3.11 -0.18 14.11
C LEU A 73 -2.54 0.99 13.29
N LEU A 74 -1.54 0.73 12.44
CA LEU A 74 -0.99 1.75 11.54
C LEU A 74 -2.04 2.30 10.56
N ALA A 75 -2.91 1.44 10.02
CA ALA A 75 -3.94 1.88 9.08
C ALA A 75 -5.04 2.72 9.73
N GLU A 76 -5.37 2.42 10.98
CA GLU A 76 -6.36 3.19 11.75
C GLU A 76 -5.77 4.51 12.31
N GLU A 77 -4.45 4.63 12.35
CA GLU A 77 -3.77 5.80 12.91
C GLU A 77 -4.05 7.08 12.12
N ARG A 78 -4.57 8.09 12.82
CA ARG A 78 -4.75 9.45 12.31
C ARG A 78 -3.42 10.23 12.34
N PRO A 79 -3.23 11.23 11.45
CA PRO A 79 -2.10 12.14 11.53
C PRO A 79 -1.97 12.74 12.93
N GLY A 80 -0.74 12.99 13.38
CA GLY A 80 -0.48 13.58 14.70
C GLY A 80 -1.16 14.94 14.83
N GLU A 81 -1.70 15.24 16.01
CA GLU A 81 -2.26 16.55 16.29
C GLU A 81 -1.11 17.55 16.44
N CYS A 82 -1.17 18.69 15.73
CA CYS A 82 -0.22 19.77 15.98
C CYS A 82 -0.43 20.29 17.41
N GLU A 83 0.40 19.90 18.36
CA GLU A 83 0.50 20.53 19.68
C GLU A 83 1.15 21.93 19.58
N GLY A 84 0.61 22.78 18.70
CA GLY A 84 0.91 24.20 18.65
C GLY A 84 -0.19 24.99 19.37
N PRO A 85 0.13 26.07 20.09
CA PRO A 85 -0.91 26.95 20.62
C PRO A 85 -1.81 27.43 19.47
N PRO A 86 -3.14 27.58 19.69
CA PRO A 86 -4.07 28.02 18.66
C PRO A 86 -3.62 29.38 18.09
N GLY A 87 -3.06 29.36 16.87
CA GLY A 87 -2.54 30.56 16.19
C GLY A 87 -1.05 30.53 15.84
N ALA A 88 -0.27 29.53 16.28
CA ALA A 88 1.11 29.36 15.80
C ALA A 88 1.12 28.65 14.44
N VAL A 89 1.12 29.43 13.36
CA VAL A 89 1.48 28.96 12.02
C VAL A 89 2.92 28.44 12.08
N THR A 90 3.08 27.12 12.22
CA THR A 90 4.37 26.48 11.97
C THR A 90 4.68 26.66 10.49
N SER A 91 5.84 27.26 10.21
CA SER A 91 6.36 27.37 8.85
C SER A 91 6.71 25.97 8.34
N GLY A 92 5.83 25.41 7.51
CA GLY A 92 6.04 24.16 6.81
C GLY A 92 4.75 23.35 6.71
N ASN A 93 4.14 23.33 5.52
CA ASN A 93 2.86 22.70 5.15
C ASN A 93 2.79 21.16 5.30
N VAL A 94 3.48 20.54 6.26
CA VAL A 94 3.46 19.08 6.44
C VAL A 94 2.66 18.75 7.71
N PRO A 95 1.50 18.06 7.60
CA PRO A 95 0.77 17.60 8.77
C PRO A 95 1.68 16.67 9.61
N PRO A 96 1.58 16.70 10.95
CA PRO A 96 2.42 15.86 11.80
C PRO A 96 2.20 14.39 11.48
N ILE A 97 3.28 13.64 11.40
CA ILE A 97 3.25 12.19 11.25
C ILE A 97 2.75 11.60 12.58
N GLY A 98 1.86 10.61 12.50
CA GLY A 98 1.40 9.88 13.69
C GLY A 98 2.52 9.06 14.33
N PRO A 99 2.48 8.83 15.65
CA PRO A 99 3.59 8.18 16.38
C PRO A 99 3.91 6.75 15.90
N ILE A 100 2.91 5.97 15.50
CA ILE A 100 3.10 4.63 14.93
C ILE A 100 3.80 4.73 13.58
N LEU A 101 3.34 5.63 12.70
CA LEU A 101 4.01 5.84 11.41
C LEU A 101 5.46 6.33 11.60
N ASP A 102 5.71 7.22 12.57
CA ASP A 102 7.06 7.69 12.89
C ASP A 102 7.98 6.55 13.31
N LEU A 103 7.49 5.65 14.18
CA LEU A 103 8.21 4.46 14.60
C LEU A 103 8.43 3.49 13.42
N VAL A 104 7.40 3.24 12.60
CA VAL A 104 7.48 2.38 11.40
C VAL A 104 8.57 2.85 10.45
N VAL A 105 8.67 4.16 10.23
CA VAL A 105 9.68 4.78 9.38
C VAL A 105 11.06 4.71 10.02
N SER A 106 11.17 5.03 11.31
CA SER A 106 12.43 5.05 12.05
C SER A 106 13.07 3.66 12.17
N GLU A 107 12.27 2.64 12.49
CA GLU A 107 12.71 1.25 12.68
C GLU A 107 12.75 0.46 11.36
N ASN A 108 12.33 1.06 10.24
CA ASN A 108 12.17 0.39 8.94
C ASN A 108 11.40 -0.93 9.05
N VAL A 109 10.29 -0.92 9.80
CA VAL A 109 9.52 -2.11 10.18
C VAL A 109 9.14 -2.94 8.96
N LEU A 110 8.58 -2.31 7.93
CA LEU A 110 8.12 -2.99 6.72
C LEU A 110 9.27 -3.60 5.91
N GLU A 111 10.42 -2.92 5.84
CA GLU A 111 11.61 -3.46 5.15
C GLU A 111 12.08 -4.73 5.84
N ARG A 112 12.21 -4.69 7.17
CA ARG A 112 12.66 -5.84 7.97
C ARG A 112 11.74 -7.04 7.80
N VAL A 113 10.42 -6.82 7.83
CA VAL A 113 9.42 -7.89 7.65
C VAL A 113 9.48 -8.47 6.24
N VAL A 114 9.45 -7.62 5.20
CA VAL A 114 9.47 -8.09 3.80
C VAL A 114 10.77 -8.85 3.51
N GLN A 115 11.93 -8.30 3.89
CA GLN A 115 13.22 -8.96 3.70
C GLN A 115 13.33 -10.30 4.44
N TRP A 116 12.70 -10.43 5.61
CA TRP A 116 12.67 -11.70 6.32
C TRP A 116 11.87 -12.76 5.56
N HIS A 117 10.73 -12.42 4.96
CA HIS A 117 9.99 -13.35 4.11
C HIS A 117 10.74 -13.68 2.81
N LEU A 118 11.37 -12.70 2.17
CA LEU A 118 12.13 -12.91 0.92
C LEU A 118 13.32 -13.85 1.13
N ARG A 119 14.10 -13.68 2.20
CA ARG A 119 15.26 -14.55 2.52
C ARG A 119 14.89 -16.01 2.75
N ARG A 120 13.63 -16.29 3.09
CA ARG A 120 13.11 -17.64 3.35
C ARG A 120 12.49 -18.31 2.12
N GLY A 121 12.52 -17.65 0.96
CA GLY A 121 11.92 -18.16 -0.26
C GLY A 121 10.40 -17.96 -0.34
N LEU A 122 9.91 -16.83 0.17
CA LEU A 122 8.54 -16.27 0.05
C LEU A 122 7.49 -17.28 -0.45
N ASP A 123 6.91 -18.05 0.47
CA ASP A 123 5.86 -19.01 0.13
C ASP A 123 4.57 -18.28 -0.34
N PRO A 124 3.70 -18.95 -1.13
CA PRO A 124 2.47 -18.35 -1.66
C PRO A 124 1.55 -17.76 -0.58
N ASP A 125 1.48 -18.36 0.62
CA ASP A 125 0.64 -17.83 1.69
C ASP A 125 1.23 -16.54 2.27
N SER A 126 2.57 -16.49 2.43
CA SER A 126 3.29 -15.27 2.84
C SER A 126 3.12 -14.17 1.81
N GLN A 127 3.29 -14.50 0.52
CA GLN A 127 3.12 -13.55 -0.58
C GLN A 127 1.70 -12.98 -0.58
N GLY A 128 0.68 -13.83 -0.46
CA GLY A 128 -0.72 -13.41 -0.41
C GLY A 128 -1.03 -12.54 0.81
N ALA A 129 -0.46 -12.86 1.97
CA ALA A 129 -0.60 -12.06 3.18
C ALA A 129 0.05 -10.67 3.02
N LEU A 130 1.27 -10.60 2.48
CA LEU A 130 1.96 -9.33 2.25
C LEU A 130 1.22 -8.46 1.22
N LEU A 131 0.73 -9.05 0.11
CA LEU A 131 -0.06 -8.32 -0.88
C LEU A 131 -1.32 -7.69 -0.26
N LYS A 132 -2.06 -8.46 0.55
CA LYS A 132 -3.25 -7.98 1.26
C LYS A 132 -2.93 -6.92 2.31
N LEU A 133 -1.79 -7.06 3.00
CA LEU A 133 -1.32 -6.06 3.96
C LEU A 133 -1.04 -4.72 3.28
N PHE A 134 -0.28 -4.72 2.18
CA PHE A 134 -0.02 -3.49 1.43
C PHE A 134 -1.31 -2.92 0.80
N GLU A 135 -2.21 -3.77 0.33
CA GLU A 135 -3.53 -3.34 -0.15
C GLU A 135 -4.32 -2.62 0.95
N MET A 136 -4.33 -3.18 2.16
CA MET A 136 -5.00 -2.58 3.32
C MET A 136 -4.33 -1.24 3.70
N LEU A 137 -3.00 -1.21 3.78
CA LEU A 137 -2.24 -0.01 4.11
C LEU A 137 -2.46 1.12 3.10
N ILE A 138 -2.47 0.85 1.80
CA ILE A 138 -2.65 1.88 0.78
C ILE A 138 -4.13 2.30 0.67
N GLY A 139 -5.05 1.35 0.84
CA GLY A 139 -6.47 1.57 0.66
C GLY A 139 -7.19 2.19 1.87
N GLN A 140 -6.71 1.96 3.09
CA GLN A 140 -7.45 2.26 4.32
C GLN A 140 -6.74 3.23 5.27
N SER A 141 -5.43 3.48 5.10
CA SER A 141 -4.69 4.35 6.00
C SER A 141 -5.18 5.80 5.97
N GLN A 142 -5.21 6.43 7.14
CA GLN A 142 -5.59 7.84 7.28
C GLN A 142 -4.44 8.81 6.97
N GLN A 143 -3.23 8.28 6.72
CA GLN A 143 -2.01 9.02 6.42
C GLN A 143 -1.42 8.58 5.06
N PRO A 144 -0.71 9.47 4.33
CA PRO A 144 -0.21 9.18 2.99
C PRO A 144 1.06 8.30 3.01
N LEU A 145 0.91 7.02 3.38
CA LEU A 145 2.03 6.10 3.62
C LEU A 145 3.04 6.00 2.46
N LEU A 146 2.57 6.02 1.21
CA LEU A 146 3.44 5.91 0.03
C LEU A 146 4.37 7.12 -0.20
N GLN A 147 4.19 8.21 0.55
CA GLN A 147 5.13 9.34 0.54
C GLN A 147 6.40 9.05 1.37
N HIS A 148 6.40 7.98 2.18
CA HIS A 148 7.53 7.56 2.99
C HIS A 148 8.32 6.47 2.29
N LYS A 149 9.63 6.71 2.09
CA LYS A 149 10.54 5.73 1.46
C LYS A 149 10.58 4.39 2.20
N ALA A 150 10.49 4.41 3.53
CA ALA A 150 10.48 3.22 4.38
C ALA A 150 9.24 2.33 4.17
N VAL A 151 8.18 2.84 3.52
CA VAL A 151 6.99 2.07 3.13
C VAL A 151 7.05 1.72 1.63
N LEU A 152 7.51 2.67 0.81
CA LEU A 152 7.57 2.48 -0.64
C LEU A 152 8.63 1.44 -1.06
N GLN A 153 9.82 1.46 -0.48
CA GLN A 153 10.90 0.52 -0.85
C GLN A 153 10.53 -0.96 -0.60
N PRO A 154 9.99 -1.34 0.57
CA PRO A 154 9.59 -2.73 0.81
C PRO A 154 8.48 -3.19 -0.14
N LEU A 155 7.52 -2.30 -0.45
CA LEU A 155 6.48 -2.58 -1.44
C LEU A 155 7.06 -2.89 -2.81
N LEU A 156 8.03 -2.07 -3.26
CA LEU A 156 8.72 -2.29 -4.54
C LEU A 156 9.54 -3.58 -4.52
N GLY A 157 10.17 -3.93 -3.41
CA GLY A 157 10.85 -5.20 -3.21
C GLY A 157 9.90 -6.40 -3.36
N LEU A 158 8.72 -6.33 -2.75
CA LEU A 158 7.67 -7.35 -2.88
C LEU A 158 7.18 -7.47 -4.33
N LEU A 159 6.91 -6.35 -5.00
CA LEU A 159 6.51 -6.35 -6.41
C LEU A 159 7.61 -6.91 -7.31
N GLY A 160 8.88 -6.64 -6.99
CA GLY A 160 10.04 -7.19 -7.70
C GLY A 160 10.07 -8.71 -7.61
N ALA A 161 9.83 -9.25 -6.41
CA ALA A 161 9.70 -10.68 -6.18
C ALA A 161 8.53 -11.30 -6.97
N CYS A 162 7.39 -10.60 -7.09
CA CYS A 162 6.26 -11.02 -7.93
C CYS A 162 6.58 -11.03 -9.44
N ALA A 163 7.51 -10.19 -9.89
CA ALA A 163 7.92 -10.09 -11.29
C ALA A 163 9.00 -11.13 -11.67
N GLU A 164 9.65 -11.74 -10.69
CA GLU A 164 10.79 -12.61 -10.90
C GLU A 164 10.36 -13.96 -11.50
N PRO A 165 10.98 -14.45 -12.59
CA PRO A 165 10.49 -15.66 -13.29
C PRO A 165 10.47 -16.95 -12.46
N GLN A 166 11.29 -17.02 -11.41
CA GLN A 166 11.43 -18.22 -10.56
C GLN A 166 10.45 -18.22 -9.38
N LEU A 167 10.16 -17.04 -8.84
CA LEU A 167 9.28 -16.88 -7.68
C LEU A 167 7.85 -16.58 -8.14
N GLY A 168 7.72 -15.60 -9.05
CA GLY A 168 6.48 -15.23 -9.74
C GLY A 168 5.34 -14.85 -8.81
N CYS A 169 4.19 -14.56 -9.40
CA CYS A 169 2.92 -14.48 -8.68
C CYS A 169 2.06 -15.67 -9.12
N PRO A 170 1.64 -16.56 -8.20
CA PRO A 170 0.79 -17.69 -8.55
C PRO A 170 -0.58 -17.20 -9.04
N PRO A 171 -1.27 -17.95 -9.93
CA PRO A 171 -2.57 -17.55 -10.48
C PRO A 171 -3.64 -17.21 -9.44
N SER A 172 -3.58 -17.84 -8.26
CA SER A 172 -4.49 -17.59 -7.14
C SER A 172 -4.35 -16.19 -6.53
N LEU A 173 -3.19 -15.54 -6.71
CA LEU A 173 -2.88 -14.22 -6.15
C LEU A 173 -2.93 -13.09 -7.18
N GLU A 174 -3.15 -13.40 -8.46
CA GLU A 174 -3.21 -12.41 -9.54
C GLU A 174 -4.22 -11.30 -9.25
N ASN A 175 -5.39 -11.64 -8.71
CA ASN A 175 -6.41 -10.66 -8.37
C ASN A 175 -5.93 -9.67 -7.29
N SER A 176 -5.26 -10.17 -6.24
CA SER A 176 -4.67 -9.32 -5.20
C SER A 176 -3.53 -8.45 -5.74
N LEU A 177 -2.68 -9.01 -6.61
CA LEU A 177 -1.61 -8.26 -7.25
C LEU A 177 -2.15 -7.12 -8.12
N VAL A 178 -3.10 -7.40 -9.02
CA VAL A 178 -3.69 -6.38 -9.91
C VAL A 178 -4.43 -5.31 -9.11
N LEU A 179 -5.12 -5.69 -8.04
CA LEU A 179 -5.79 -4.74 -7.17
C LEU A 179 -4.79 -3.80 -6.47
N LEU A 180 -3.71 -4.35 -5.92
CA LEU A 180 -2.63 -3.57 -5.32
C LEU A 180 -1.99 -2.61 -6.34
N LEU A 181 -1.67 -3.10 -7.54
CA LEU A 181 -1.11 -2.26 -8.63
C LEU A 181 -2.06 -1.12 -9.00
N ASN A 182 -3.36 -1.39 -9.05
CA ASN A 182 -4.37 -0.36 -9.29
C ASN A 182 -4.42 0.68 -8.15
N GLN A 183 -4.36 0.27 -6.89
CA GLN A 183 -4.33 1.21 -5.76
C GLN A 183 -3.08 2.10 -5.76
N ILE A 184 -1.92 1.54 -6.16
CA ILE A 184 -0.70 2.32 -6.34
C ILE A 184 -0.90 3.36 -7.44
N CYS A 185 -1.45 2.96 -8.59
CA CYS A 185 -1.77 3.88 -9.69
C CYS A 185 -2.73 5.01 -9.26
N VAL A 186 -3.76 4.68 -8.46
CA VAL A 186 -4.68 5.66 -7.87
C VAL A 186 -3.95 6.63 -6.94
N SER A 187 -3.04 6.13 -6.13
CA SER A 187 -2.25 6.95 -5.21
C SER A 187 -1.32 7.91 -5.96
N MET A 188 -0.69 7.43 -7.04
CA MET A 188 0.15 8.26 -7.93
C MET A 188 -0.66 9.38 -8.59
N ALA A 189 -1.87 9.08 -9.06
CA ALA A 189 -2.75 10.07 -9.67
C ALA A 189 -3.26 11.13 -8.68
N ARG A 190 -3.52 10.73 -7.43
CA ARG A 190 -3.98 11.64 -6.37
C ARG A 190 -2.87 12.52 -5.82
N ALA A 191 -1.63 12.01 -5.76
CA ALA A 191 -0.52 12.69 -5.13
C ALA A 191 0.76 12.62 -6.00
N PRO A 192 1.08 13.68 -6.78
CA PRO A 192 2.26 13.71 -7.63
C PRO A 192 3.59 13.48 -6.89
N ALA A 193 3.65 13.75 -5.58
CA ALA A 193 4.82 13.48 -4.75
C ALA A 193 5.16 11.98 -4.68
N VAL A 194 4.17 11.09 -4.72
CA VAL A 194 4.39 9.62 -4.70
C VAL A 194 5.07 9.17 -5.99
N LEU A 195 4.62 9.73 -7.11
CA LEU A 195 5.18 9.48 -8.43
C LEU A 195 6.66 9.93 -8.52
N GLU A 196 6.96 11.13 -8.02
CA GLU A 196 8.33 11.63 -7.88
C GLU A 196 9.20 10.71 -7.01
N LEU A 197 8.67 10.22 -5.88
CA LEU A 197 9.37 9.30 -5.00
C LEU A 197 9.69 7.99 -5.73
N LEU A 198 8.70 7.41 -6.43
CA LEU A 198 8.86 6.20 -7.24
C LEU A 198 9.97 6.34 -8.29
N PHE A 199 10.04 7.48 -9.00
CA PHE A 199 11.11 7.74 -9.96
C PHE A 199 12.49 7.83 -9.32
N ARG A 200 12.60 8.46 -8.14
CA ARG A 200 13.87 8.59 -7.39
C ARG A 200 14.31 7.31 -6.72
N SER A 201 13.35 6.44 -6.42
CA SER A 201 13.53 5.16 -5.74
C SER A 201 13.99 4.01 -6.65
N ALA A 202 14.21 4.28 -7.93
CA ALA A 202 14.68 3.31 -8.91
C ALA A 202 16.11 2.85 -8.64
N PRO A 203 16.36 1.56 -8.37
CA PRO A 203 17.71 1.04 -8.33
C PRO A 203 18.30 1.08 -9.75
N ALA A 204 19.52 1.61 -9.88
CA ALA A 204 20.22 1.80 -11.15
C ALA A 204 20.45 0.52 -11.98
N GLN A 205 20.09 -0.66 -11.46
CA GLN A 205 20.28 -1.97 -12.11
C GLN A 205 19.00 -2.57 -12.74
N HIS A 206 17.81 -2.08 -12.38
CA HIS A 206 16.52 -2.64 -12.84
C HIS A 206 15.61 -1.59 -13.50
N GLY A 207 16.21 -0.60 -14.17
CA GLY A 207 15.49 0.52 -14.78
C GLY A 207 14.62 1.31 -13.77
N PRO A 208 13.87 2.33 -14.24
CA PRO A 208 12.94 3.07 -13.38
C PRO A 208 11.96 2.12 -12.67
N THR A 209 11.74 2.21 -11.35
CA THR A 209 10.79 1.32 -10.64
C THR A 209 9.35 1.44 -11.13
N ASN A 210 9.02 2.52 -11.84
CA ASN A 210 7.77 2.63 -12.57
C ASN A 210 7.66 1.53 -13.65
N LEU A 211 8.77 1.12 -14.29
CA LEU A 211 8.81 -0.04 -15.20
C LEU A 211 8.30 -1.29 -14.52
N LEU A 212 8.57 -1.47 -13.24
CA LEU A 212 8.11 -2.67 -12.53
C LEU A 212 6.57 -2.71 -12.48
N ILE A 213 5.93 -1.62 -12.06
CA ILE A 213 4.46 -1.54 -11.97
C ILE A 213 3.83 -1.75 -13.36
N PHE A 214 4.35 -1.08 -14.39
CA PHE A 214 3.82 -1.23 -15.74
C PHE A 214 4.08 -2.61 -16.34
N SER A 215 5.29 -3.14 -16.17
CA SER A 215 5.66 -4.47 -16.67
C SER A 215 4.81 -5.57 -16.04
N LEU A 216 4.46 -5.40 -14.75
CA LEU A 216 3.53 -6.29 -14.06
C LEU A 216 2.09 -6.15 -14.57
N LEU A 217 1.64 -4.97 -14.99
CA LEU A 217 0.29 -4.76 -15.51
C LEU A 217 0.11 -5.27 -16.95
N VAL A 218 1.13 -5.18 -17.81
CA VAL A 218 1.05 -5.51 -19.25
C VAL A 218 0.48 -6.92 -19.52
N PRO A 219 0.88 -8.00 -18.82
CA PRO A 219 0.30 -9.32 -19.04
C PRO A 219 -1.21 -9.40 -18.79
N PHE A 220 -1.77 -8.52 -17.95
CA PHE A 220 -3.19 -8.56 -17.56
C PHE A 220 -4.10 -7.76 -18.49
N ILE A 221 -3.60 -6.77 -19.23
CA ILE A 221 -4.46 -5.86 -20.03
C ILE A 221 -5.22 -6.59 -21.15
N HIS A 222 -4.67 -7.69 -21.64
CA HIS A 222 -5.25 -8.50 -22.71
C HIS A 222 -6.19 -9.59 -22.20
N ARG A 223 -6.30 -9.76 -20.88
CA ARG A 223 -7.18 -10.78 -20.29
C ARG A 223 -8.62 -10.27 -20.28
N ASP A 224 -9.53 -11.21 -20.47
CA ASP A 224 -10.96 -10.97 -20.30
C ASP A 224 -11.35 -11.01 -18.82
N GLY A 225 -12.48 -10.37 -18.49
CA GLY A 225 -13.04 -10.34 -17.14
C GLY A 225 -12.51 -9.19 -16.26
N ALA A 226 -12.82 -9.28 -14.96
CA ALA A 226 -12.60 -8.19 -14.01
C ALA A 226 -11.11 -7.83 -13.82
N ILE A 227 -10.22 -8.83 -13.79
CA ILE A 227 -8.78 -8.60 -13.62
C ILE A 227 -8.22 -7.78 -14.79
N GLY A 228 -8.57 -8.15 -16.03
CA GLY A 228 -8.11 -7.40 -17.19
C GLY A 228 -8.72 -6.01 -17.26
N GLN A 229 -9.97 -5.84 -16.84
CA GLN A 229 -10.59 -4.51 -16.77
C GLN A 229 -9.87 -3.62 -15.76
N GLN A 230 -9.58 -4.13 -14.57
CA GLN A 230 -8.87 -3.39 -13.54
C GLN A 230 -7.44 -3.01 -13.97
N ALA A 231 -6.74 -3.90 -14.69
CA ALA A 231 -5.43 -3.59 -15.25
C ALA A 231 -5.50 -2.47 -16.32
N ARG A 232 -6.53 -2.48 -17.16
CA ARG A 232 -6.79 -1.41 -18.14
C ARG A 232 -7.11 -0.08 -17.45
N ASP A 233 -7.96 -0.10 -16.43
CA ASP A 233 -8.33 1.10 -15.65
C ASP A 233 -7.11 1.72 -14.94
N ALA A 234 -6.27 0.88 -14.32
CA ALA A 234 -5.02 1.31 -13.69
C ALA A 234 -4.09 2.02 -14.68
N LEU A 235 -3.90 1.43 -15.87
CA LEU A 235 -3.05 2.00 -16.91
C LEU A 235 -3.63 3.32 -17.46
N LEU A 236 -4.93 3.38 -17.71
CA LEU A 236 -5.63 4.59 -18.13
C LEU A 236 -5.44 5.73 -17.13
N LEU A 237 -5.50 5.43 -15.84
CA LEU A 237 -5.31 6.42 -14.79
C LEU A 237 -3.90 7.01 -14.80
N VAL A 238 -2.87 6.17 -14.98
CA VAL A 238 -1.49 6.67 -15.05
C VAL A 238 -1.23 7.45 -16.34
N MET A 239 -1.80 7.02 -17.47
CA MET A 239 -1.76 7.79 -18.72
C MET A 239 -2.40 9.17 -18.56
N ALA A 240 -3.59 9.25 -17.93
CA ALA A 240 -4.24 10.53 -17.67
C ALA A 240 -3.37 11.44 -16.78
N THR A 241 -2.70 10.86 -15.78
CA THR A 241 -1.78 11.59 -14.89
C THR A 241 -0.51 12.07 -15.61
N SER A 242 -0.14 11.40 -16.70
CA SER A 242 1.06 11.73 -17.50
C SER A 242 0.92 13.03 -18.30
N ALA A 243 -0.30 13.39 -18.71
CA ALA A 243 -0.58 14.65 -19.40
C ALA A 243 -0.10 15.86 -18.55
N SER A 244 -0.32 15.78 -17.23
CA SER A 244 0.11 16.82 -16.29
C SER A 244 1.55 16.69 -15.79
N ASN A 245 2.29 15.63 -16.17
CA ASN A 245 3.66 15.37 -15.69
C ASN A 245 4.57 14.88 -16.82
N GLN A 246 5.38 15.78 -17.39
CA GLN A 246 6.27 15.50 -18.51
C GLN A 246 7.22 14.31 -18.27
N GLY A 247 7.65 14.08 -17.02
CA GLY A 247 8.49 12.93 -16.67
C GLY A 247 7.81 11.58 -16.92
N VAL A 248 6.51 11.48 -16.64
CA VAL A 248 5.71 10.28 -16.94
C VAL A 248 5.38 10.19 -18.42
N ALA A 249 5.04 11.31 -19.05
CA ALA A 249 4.70 11.33 -20.48
C ALA A 249 5.88 10.87 -21.35
N ARG A 250 7.08 11.41 -21.08
CA ARG A 250 8.31 11.01 -21.76
C ARG A 250 8.63 9.53 -21.53
N TYR A 251 8.45 9.07 -20.31
CA TYR A 251 8.66 7.68 -19.93
C TYR A 251 7.69 6.71 -20.65
N ILE A 252 6.39 7.03 -20.71
CA ILE A 252 5.41 6.24 -21.45
C ILE A 252 5.81 6.21 -22.92
N ALA A 253 6.10 7.36 -23.52
CA ALA A 253 6.49 7.44 -24.93
C ALA A 253 7.75 6.63 -25.28
N GLU A 254 8.76 6.59 -24.40
CA GLU A 254 10.05 5.94 -24.65
C GLU A 254 10.06 4.44 -24.34
N ASN A 255 9.20 3.94 -23.42
CA ASN A 255 9.25 2.55 -22.94
C ASN A 255 7.99 1.72 -23.25
N SER A 256 6.94 2.34 -23.77
CA SER A 256 5.69 1.66 -24.09
C SER A 256 5.75 1.07 -25.50
N TYR A 257 6.03 -0.23 -25.61
CA TYR A 257 5.71 -1.03 -26.82
C TYR A 257 4.19 -1.25 -27.00
N PHE A 258 3.35 -0.32 -26.53
CA PHE A 258 1.88 -0.42 -26.61
C PHE A 258 1.33 -0.29 -28.04
N CYS A 259 2.19 0.00 -29.02
CA CYS A 259 1.88 0.03 -30.44
C CYS A 259 2.70 -1.07 -31.12
N PRO A 260 2.11 -2.25 -31.39
CA PRO A 260 1.40 -2.36 -32.66
C PRO A 260 0.12 -3.24 -32.69
N VAL A 261 -0.48 -3.69 -31.56
CA VAL A 261 -1.64 -4.63 -31.64
C VAL A 261 -2.96 -4.11 -31.06
N SER A 262 -2.98 -3.04 -30.27
CA SER A 262 -4.24 -2.48 -29.72
C SER A 262 -4.43 -1.02 -30.12
N GLY A 263 -4.88 -0.78 -31.36
CA GLY A 263 -5.07 0.55 -31.96
C GLY A 263 -5.90 1.54 -31.13
N LEU A 264 -6.75 1.09 -30.19
CA LEU A 264 -7.54 1.95 -29.30
C LEU A 264 -6.71 2.73 -28.26
N MET A 265 -5.60 2.18 -27.77
CA MET A 265 -4.74 2.86 -26.78
C MET A 265 -3.90 3.95 -27.47
N CYS A 266 -3.46 3.68 -28.70
CA CYS A 266 -2.77 4.65 -29.55
C CYS A 266 -3.67 5.86 -29.87
N PHE A 267 -4.95 5.64 -30.19
CA PHE A 267 -5.93 6.72 -30.40
C PHE A 267 -6.14 7.57 -29.14
N TYR A 268 -6.16 6.97 -27.95
CA TYR A 268 -6.32 7.74 -26.71
C TYR A 268 -5.08 8.60 -26.42
N LEU A 269 -3.87 8.07 -26.62
CA LEU A 269 -2.63 8.82 -26.47
C LEU A 269 -2.51 9.97 -27.49
N THR A 270 -2.89 9.75 -28.75
CA THR A 270 -2.90 10.83 -29.76
C THR A 270 -4.02 11.85 -29.50
N PHE A 271 -5.18 11.42 -28.99
CA PHE A 271 -6.27 12.32 -28.64
C PHE A 271 -5.91 13.23 -27.45
N VAL A 272 -5.31 12.68 -26.39
CA VAL A 272 -4.85 13.47 -25.23
C VAL A 272 -3.78 14.48 -25.65
N GLN A 273 -2.81 14.08 -26.48
CA GLN A 273 -1.81 14.99 -27.03
C GLN A 273 -2.41 16.06 -27.99
N ALA A 274 -3.49 15.75 -28.70
CA ALA A 274 -4.18 16.68 -29.60
C ALA A 274 -5.08 17.69 -28.87
N VAL A 275 -5.60 17.34 -27.69
CA VAL A 275 -6.45 18.24 -26.88
C VAL A 275 -5.62 19.28 -26.12
N GLU A 276 -4.35 19.01 -25.80
CA GLU A 276 -3.44 19.97 -25.13
C GLU A 276 -2.66 20.88 -26.09
N SER A 277 -2.77 20.67 -27.41
CA SER A 277 -2.13 21.52 -28.43
C SER A 277 -3.03 22.64 -28.97
N HIS A 278 -4.16 22.91 -28.29
CA HIS A 278 -5.09 24.01 -28.59
C HIS A 278 -5.38 24.87 -27.36
#